data_AF-A0A831T7S3-F1
#
_entry.id   AF-A0A831T7S3-F1
#
_cell.length_a   1.000
_cell.length_b   1.000
_cell.length_c   1.000
_cell.angle_alpha   90.00
_cell.angle_beta   90.00
_cell.angle_gamma   90.00
#
_symmetry.space_group_name_H-M   'P 1'
#
loop_
_entity.id
_entity.type
_entity.pdbx_description
1 polymer ?
#
loop_
_entity_poly.entity_id
_entity_poly.type
_entity_poly.pdbx_seq_one_letter_code
_entity_poly.pdbx_strand_id
1 'polypeptide(L)' 'MPLLEIVYSREEPLPVERRRAFAREAVEIFREVLGTPPGRLRLAFYYLDPEDSLGLLDDSPPEPHVEHASDATA' A
#
# COMPACT_ATOMS: atom_id res chain seq x y z
N MET A 1 -10.56 13.82 -16.17
CA MET A 1 -9.70 12.62 -15.98
C MET A 1 -9.66 12.36 -14.49
N PRO A 2 -10.16 11.22 -14.01
CA PRO A 2 -10.15 10.93 -12.59
C PRO A 2 -8.72 10.69 -12.09
N LEU A 3 -8.46 11.10 -10.85
CA LEU A 3 -7.27 10.82 -10.08
C LEU A 3 -7.68 10.00 -8.86
N LEU A 4 -6.94 8.92 -8.58
CA LEU A 4 -7.04 8.15 -7.36
C LEU A 4 -5.68 8.16 -6.66
N GLU A 5 -5.66 8.70 -5.44
CA GLU A 5 -4.49 8.71 -4.57
C GLU A 5 -4.70 7.72 -3.43
N ILE A 6 -3.75 6.81 -3.25
CA ILE A 6 -3.73 5.84 -2.15
C ILE A 6 -2.62 6.28 -1.23
N VAL A 7 -3.00 6.87 -0.10
CA VAL A 7 -2.09 7.16 1.00
C VAL A 7 -2.26 6.05 2.03
N TYR A 8 -1.17 5.37 2.36
CA TYR A 8 -1.18 4.29 3.33
C TYR A 8 0.07 4.33 4.20
N SER A 9 -0.07 3.96 5.46
CA SER A 9 1.02 3.88 6.43
C SER A 9 1.05 2.49 7.09
N ARG A 10 2.25 1.95 7.24
CA ARG A 10 2.56 0.63 7.84
C ARG A 10 4.07 0.51 8.00
N GLU A 11 4.55 -0.43 8.80
CA GLU A 11 5.99 -0.65 9.04
C GLU A 11 6.79 -0.98 7.76
N GLU A 12 6.23 -1.82 6.87
CA GLU A 12 6.88 -2.22 5.63
C GLU A 12 6.04 -1.85 4.40
N PRO A 13 6.61 -1.29 3.33
CA PRO A 13 5.85 -0.99 2.12
C PRO A 13 5.11 -2.20 1.51
N LEU A 14 4.03 -1.96 0.78
CA LEU A 14 3.34 -3.04 0.06
C LEU A 14 4.23 -3.60 -1.07
N PRO A 15 4.32 -4.94 -1.22
CA PRO A 15 4.95 -5.56 -2.37
C PRO A 15 4.38 -5.01 -3.68
N VAL A 16 5.22 -4.93 -4.71
CA VAL A 16 4.84 -4.38 -6.02
C VAL A 16 3.66 -5.16 -6.62
N GLU A 17 3.63 -6.47 -6.41
CA GLU A 17 2.59 -7.38 -6.90
C GLU A 17 1.22 -7.03 -6.31
N ARG A 18 1.17 -6.68 -5.03
CA ARG A 18 -0.06 -6.24 -4.36
C ARG A 18 -0.54 -4.89 -4.89
N ARG A 19 0.37 -3.92 -5.05
CA ARG A 19 0.03 -2.62 -5.65
C ARG A 19 -0.44 -2.76 -7.11
N ARG A 20 0.15 -3.68 -7.89
CA ARG A 20 -0.30 -4.01 -9.25
C ARG A 20 -1.68 -4.65 -9.27
N ALA A 21 -1.98 -5.58 -8.36
CA ALA A 21 -3.31 -6.18 -8.26
C ALA A 21 -4.38 -5.13 -7.96
N PHE A 22 -4.14 -4.27 -6.96
CA PHE A 22 -5.02 -3.14 -6.65
C PHE A 22 -5.22 -2.22 -7.85
N ALA A 23 -4.14 -1.84 -8.54
CA ALA A 23 -4.22 -0.94 -9.69
C ALA A 23 -5.11 -1.49 -10.81
N ARG A 24 -5.07 -2.81 -11.07
CA ARG A 24 -5.92 -3.46 -12.07
C ARG A 24 -7.39 -3.41 -11.68
N GLU A 25 -7.71 -3.75 -10.43
CA GLU A 25 -9.10 -3.69 -9.96
C GLU A 25 -9.64 -2.26 -9.94
N ALA A 26 -8.83 -1.29 -9.50
CA ALA A 26 -9.23 0.11 -9.52
C ALA A 26 -9.57 0.59 -10.94
N VAL A 27 -8.78 0.20 -11.95
CA VAL A 27 -9.09 0.52 -13.35
C VAL A 27 -10.44 -0.04 -13.78
N GLU A 28 -10.74 -1.30 -13.45
CA GLU A 28 -12.03 -1.90 -13.81
C GLU A 28 -13.21 -1.24 -13.05
N ILE A 29 -13.06 -0.93 -11.76
CA ILE A 29 -14.09 -0.20 -11.00
C ILE A 29 -14.38 1.16 -11.65
N PHE A 30 -13.34 1.93 -11.98
CA PHE A 30 -13.51 3.24 -12.61
C PHE A 30 -14.11 3.15 -14.00
N ARG A 31 -13.82 2.07 -14.74
CA ARG A 31 -14.43 1.79 -16.03
C ARG A 31 -15.91 1.44 -15.89
N GLU A 32 -16.26 0.56 -14.97
CA GLU A 32 -17.63 0.06 -14.79
C GLU A 32 -18.56 1.11 -14.20
N VAL A 33 -18.13 1.81 -13.14
CA VAL A 33 -19.00 2.73 -12.39
C VAL A 33 -19.04 4.12 -13.02
N LEU A 34 -17.89 4.61 -13.48
CA LEU A 34 -17.76 5.98 -13.98
C LEU A 34 -17.59 6.05 -15.51
N GLY A 35 -17.56 4.91 -16.20
CA GLY A 35 -17.32 4.87 -17.65
C GLY A 35 -15.92 5.33 -18.05
N THR A 36 -14.94 5.28 -17.13
CA THR A 36 -13.59 5.80 -17.39
C THR A 36 -12.89 4.94 -18.45
N PRO A 37 -12.47 5.51 -19.60
CA PRO A 37 -11.78 4.74 -20.62
C PRO A 37 -10.40 4.23 -20.13
N PRO A 38 -9.92 3.08 -20.64
CA PRO A 38 -8.59 2.59 -20.34
C PRO A 38 -7.50 3.64 -20.58
N GLY A 39 -6.53 3.72 -19.67
CA GLY A 39 -5.42 4.69 -19.75
C GLY A 39 -5.76 6.12 -19.31
N ARG A 40 -7.00 6.40 -18.87
CA ARG A 40 -7.42 7.74 -18.42
C ARG A 40 -7.44 7.92 -16.90
N LEU A 41 -7.45 6.82 -16.15
CA LEU A 41 -7.30 6.86 -14.69
C LEU A 41 -5.84 7.21 -14.35
N ARG A 42 -5.66 8.28 -13.58
CA ARG A 42 -4.37 8.59 -12.94
C ARG A 42 -4.36 7.96 -11.56
N LEU A 43 -3.29 7.25 -11.22
CA LEU A 43 -3.16 6.50 -9.97
C LEU A 43 -1.82 6.82 -9.32
N ALA A 44 -1.83 7.15 -8.04
CA ALA A 44 -0.63 7.40 -7.25
C ALA A 44 -0.69 6.64 -5.92
N PHE A 45 0.43 6.04 -5.53
CA PHE A 45 0.60 5.40 -4.22
C PHE A 45 1.61 6.19 -3.42
N TYR A 46 1.21 6.61 -2.22
CA TYR A 46 2.04 7.25 -1.22
C TYR A 46 2.16 6.30 -0.04
N TYR A 47 3.36 5.77 0.14
CA TYR A 47 3.73 5.10 1.38
C TYR A 47 4.19 6.17 2.36
N LEU A 48 3.64 6.14 3.56
CA LEU A 48 4.10 6.93 4.69
C LEU A 48 4.70 5.98 5.71
N ASP A 49 5.87 6.32 6.22
CA ASP A 49 6.37 5.70 7.44
C ASP A 49 5.34 5.89 8.57
N PRO A 50 5.18 4.95 9.51
CA PRO A 50 4.32 5.16 10.68
C PRO A 50 4.57 6.50 11.39
N GLU A 51 5.83 6.92 11.51
CA GLU A 51 6.21 8.20 12.14
C GLU A 51 5.81 9.43 11.32
N ASP A 52 5.56 9.29 10.01
CA ASP A 52 5.02 10.36 9.16
C ASP A 52 3.48 10.46 9.24
N SER A 53 2.85 9.67 10.12
CA SER A 53 1.40 9.55 10.25
C SER A 53 0.96 9.57 11.73
N LEU A 54 -0.17 8.92 12.06
CA LEU A 54 -0.62 8.80 13.45
C LEU A 54 0.30 7.92 14.32
N GLY A 55 1.16 7.11 13.72
CA GLY A 55 2.20 6.35 14.44
C GLY A 55 3.20 7.26 15.17
N LEU A 56 3.31 8.53 14.79
CA LEU A 56 4.08 9.55 15.52
C LEU A 56 3.67 9.70 16.99
N LEU A 57 2.42 9.37 17.33
CA LEU A 57 1.89 9.47 18.68
C LEU A 57 2.17 8.23 19.53
N ASP A 58 2.81 7.20 18.97
CA ASP A 58 3.14 5.99 19.70
C ASP A 58 4.44 6.17 20.49
N ASP A 59 4.32 6.26 21.82
CA ASP A 59 5.45 6.36 22.75
C ASP A 59 6.03 4.97 23.11
N SER A 60 5.53 3.89 22.50
CA SER A 60 6.00 2.54 22.76
C SER A 60 7.44 2.36 22.25
N PRO A 61 8.36 1.78 23.03
CA PRO A 61 9.69 1.47 22.54
C PRO A 61 9.59 0.51 21.34
N PRO A 62 10.44 0.64 20.30
CA PRO A 62 10.37 -0.20 19.11
C PRO A 62 10.42 -1.67 19.53
N GLU A 63 9.41 -2.45 19.16
CA GLU A 63 9.41 -3.88 19.44
C GLU A 63 10.61 -4.51 18.72
N PRO A 64 11.41 -5.34 19.40
CA PRO A 64 12.55 -5.98 18.77
C PRO A 64 12.05 -6.82 17.58
N HIS A 65 12.55 -6.54 16.38
CA HIS A 65 12.36 -7.40 15.22
C HIS A 65 12.84 -8.81 15.57
N VAL A 66 11.90 -9.69 15.92
CA VAL A 66 12.20 -11.11 16.04
C VAL A 66 12.32 -11.61 14.61
N GLU A 67 13.54 -11.62 14.08
CA GLU A 67 13.87 -12.48 12.95
C GLU A 67 13.47 -13.90 13.36
N HIS A 68 12.34 -14.39 12.85
CA HIS A 68 12.10 -15.81 12.81
C HIS A 68 13.16 -16.42 11.90
N ALA A 69 14.32 -16.74 12.49
CA ALA A 69 15.24 -17.69 11.91
C ALA A 69 14.40 -18.92 11.57
N SER A 70 14.15 -19.13 10.28
CA SER A 70 13.63 -20.40 9.81
C SER A 70 14.67 -21.43 10.19
N ASP A 71 14.39 -22.18 11.26
CA ASP A 71 15.22 -23.29 11.69
C ASP A 71 15.38 -24.24 10.50
N ALA A 72 16.64 -24.41 10.10
CA ALA A 72 17.05 -25.45 9.19
C ALA A 72 17.13 -26.78 9.97
N THR A 73 16.22 -27.73 9.70
CA THR A 73 16.41 -29.21 9.78
C THR A 73 15.07 -29.87 9.44
N ALA A 74 14.94 -30.93 8.64
CA ALA A 74 15.85 -31.95 8.12
C ALA A 74 15.31 -32.49 6.78
#